data_AF-A0A950NJU4-F1
#
_entry.id   AF-A0A950NJU4-F1
#
_cell.length_a   1.000
_cell.length_b   1.000
_cell.length_c   1.000
_cell.angle_alpha   90.00
_cell.angle_beta   90.00
_cell.angle_gamma   90.00
#
_symmetry.space_group_name_H-M   'P 1'
#
loop_
_entity.id
_entity.type
_entity.pdbx_description
1 polymer ?
#
loop_
_entity_poly.entity_id
_entity_poly.type
_entity_poly.pdbx_seq_one_letter_code
_entity_poly.pdbx_strand_id
1 'polypeptide(L)'
;SAGVAYTLKHFPGLGRAIASTDESPVTITARDADLRADYAAYHRCGSSPDALVMVSSAIYPGLSGSKPAVMSPRIYAHELPLAVGRGGHLTISDALDTPALAGERTPAVFAIRAGLDLALFPGNEVESARGYAELLAATRTGALPPGRVWDAVYAVEALKRRVAK
;
A
#
# COMPACT_ATOMS: atom_id res chain seq x y z
N SER A 1 11.81 15.83 14.98
CA SER A 1 10.44 15.58 14.50
C SER A 1 9.54 16.68 15.03
N ALA A 2 8.63 17.23 14.23
CA ALA A 2 7.67 18.27 14.62
C ALA A 2 6.27 17.69 14.96
N GLY A 3 6.19 16.39 15.30
CA GLY A 3 4.91 15.71 15.56
C GLY A 3 4.11 15.33 14.31
N VAL A 4 4.70 15.43 13.12
CA VAL A 4 4.04 15.13 11.84
C VAL A 4 4.62 13.85 11.24
N ALA A 5 3.75 12.86 11.02
CA ALA A 5 4.11 11.67 10.25
C ALA A 5 4.26 11.98 8.76
N TYR A 6 5.08 11.20 8.07
CA TYR A 6 5.36 11.40 6.64
C TYR A 6 5.24 10.08 5.87
N THR A 7 4.98 10.18 4.58
CA THR A 7 4.73 9.01 3.73
C THR A 7 5.76 8.93 2.61
N LEU A 8 6.52 7.83 2.57
CA LEU A 8 7.38 7.49 1.45
C LEU A 8 6.51 6.95 0.32
N LYS A 9 6.67 7.50 -0.90
CA LYS A 9 5.83 7.10 -2.02
C LYS A 9 6.54 7.16 -3.37
N HIS A 10 6.17 6.33 -4.35
CA HIS A 10 5.24 5.18 -4.27
C HIS A 10 6.08 3.90 -4.32
N PHE A 11 5.95 3.02 -3.32
CA PHE A 11 6.69 1.77 -3.23
C PHE A 11 6.11 0.71 -4.20
N PRO A 12 6.92 -0.09 -4.91
CA PRO A 12 8.39 -0.22 -4.85
C PRO A 12 9.17 0.83 -5.65
N GLY A 13 8.52 1.64 -6.48
CA GLY A 13 9.15 2.74 -7.18
C GLY A 13 8.42 3.08 -8.47
N LEU A 14 7.78 4.24 -8.52
CA LEU A 14 7.03 4.70 -9.70
C LEU A 14 7.87 5.48 -10.72
N GLY A 15 9.13 5.81 -10.40
CA GLY A 15 9.99 6.68 -11.22
C GLY A 15 10.37 6.13 -12.60
N ARG A 16 10.05 4.86 -12.89
CA ARG A 16 10.29 4.20 -14.18
C ARG A 16 9.01 4.04 -15.01
N ALA A 17 7.88 4.58 -14.54
CA ALA A 17 6.65 4.60 -15.30
C ALA A 17 6.78 5.49 -16.53
N ILE A 18 6.19 5.06 -17.65
CA ILE A 18 6.11 5.83 -18.91
C ILE A 18 4.71 6.40 -19.14
N ALA A 19 3.79 6.18 -18.20
CA ALA A 19 2.41 6.64 -18.23
C ALA A 19 1.92 6.87 -16.78
N SER A 20 0.83 7.61 -16.62
CA SER A 20 0.24 7.89 -15.32
C SER A 20 -0.67 6.75 -14.85
N THR A 21 -0.51 6.33 -13.60
CA THR A 21 -1.45 5.41 -12.93
C THR A 21 -2.80 6.06 -12.67
N ASP A 22 -2.88 7.39 -12.66
CA ASP A 22 -4.14 8.13 -12.50
C ASP A 22 -5.03 8.07 -13.75
N GLU A 23 -4.48 7.60 -14.87
CA GLU A 23 -5.17 7.60 -16.16
C GLU A 23 -5.43 6.18 -16.67
N SER A 24 -4.54 5.23 -16.37
CA SER A 24 -4.64 3.86 -16.88
C SER A 24 -3.76 2.88 -16.10
N PRO A 25 -3.98 1.56 -16.25
CA PRO A 25 -3.09 0.55 -15.68
C PRO A 25 -1.66 0.68 -16.23
N VAL A 26 -0.68 0.73 -15.32
CA VAL A 26 0.74 0.85 -15.67
C VAL A 26 1.49 -0.42 -15.28
N THR A 27 2.30 -0.95 -16.19
CA THR A 27 3.24 -2.05 -15.91
C THR A 27 4.67 -1.56 -16.03
N ILE A 28 5.47 -1.75 -14.97
CA ILE A 28 6.90 -1.43 -14.96
C ILE A 28 7.68 -2.75 -15.11
N THR A 29 8.23 -2.96 -16.30
CA THR A 29 8.95 -4.18 -16.70
C THR A 29 10.44 -4.17 -16.37
N ALA A 30 10.90 -3.20 -15.58
CA ALA A 30 12.28 -3.12 -15.12
C ALA A 30 12.69 -4.39 -14.35
N ARG A 31 13.99 -4.72 -14.38
CA ARG A 31 14.53 -5.88 -13.65
C ARG A 31 14.40 -5.64 -12.14
N ASP A 32 14.26 -6.73 -11.39
CA ASP A 32 14.15 -6.67 -9.93
C ASP A 32 15.35 -5.99 -9.27
N ALA A 33 16.57 -6.24 -9.78
CA ALA A 33 17.80 -5.59 -9.32
C ALA A 33 17.77 -4.06 -9.49
N ASP A 34 17.24 -3.56 -10.62
CA ASP A 34 17.16 -2.12 -10.89
C ASP A 34 16.10 -1.46 -9.98
N LEU A 35 14.96 -2.13 -9.76
CA LEU A 35 13.92 -1.66 -8.85
C LEU A 35 14.40 -1.66 -7.38
N ARG A 36 15.13 -2.69 -6.97
CA ARG A 36 15.71 -2.77 -5.61
C ARG A 36 16.85 -1.77 -5.40
N ALA A 37 17.56 -1.37 -6.45
CA ALA A 37 18.54 -0.27 -6.34
C ALA A 37 17.86 1.05 -5.93
N ASP A 38 16.62 1.27 -6.37
CA ASP A 38 15.82 2.44 -5.99
C ASP A 38 15.38 2.39 -4.50
N TYR A 39 15.55 1.26 -3.80
CA TYR A 39 15.26 1.14 -2.37
C TYR A 39 16.16 2.00 -1.48
N ALA A 40 17.27 2.54 -1.99
CA ALA A 40 18.18 3.40 -1.24
C ALA A 40 17.49 4.60 -0.56
N ALA A 41 16.43 5.15 -1.15
CA ALA A 41 15.64 6.20 -0.53
C ALA A 41 14.80 5.67 0.65
N TYR A 42 14.18 4.50 0.49
CA TYR A 42 13.40 3.83 1.53
C TYR A 42 14.28 3.38 2.70
N HIS A 43 15.47 2.86 2.43
CA HIS A 43 16.43 2.51 3.48
C HIS A 43 16.81 3.70 4.36
N ARG A 44 17.06 4.86 3.75
CA ARG A 44 17.49 6.07 4.46
C ARG A 44 16.36 6.72 5.25
N CYS A 45 15.14 6.70 4.71
CA CYS A 45 14.03 7.48 5.26
C CYS A 45 12.96 6.63 5.95
N GLY A 46 13.00 5.31 5.79
CA GLY A 46 11.95 4.39 6.25
C GLY A 46 12.17 3.84 7.65
N SER A 47 13.31 4.07 8.30
CA SER A 47 13.59 3.53 9.64
C SER A 47 12.88 4.28 10.78
N SER A 48 12.20 5.39 10.48
CA SER A 48 11.48 6.18 11.48
C SER A 48 10.13 5.52 11.84
N PRO A 49 9.73 5.47 13.13
CA PRO A 49 8.40 5.01 13.51
C PRO A 49 7.26 5.95 13.07
N ASP A 50 7.60 7.15 12.60
CA ASP A 50 6.68 8.14 12.05
C ASP A 50 6.55 8.04 10.51
N ALA A 51 7.30 7.13 9.88
CA ALA A 51 7.24 6.89 8.45
C ALA A 51 6.10 5.93 8.10
N LEU A 52 5.33 6.30 7.09
CA LEU A 52 4.40 5.44 6.37
C LEU A 52 5.00 5.08 5.01
N VAL A 53 4.54 3.98 4.42
CA VAL A 53 4.88 3.63 3.04
C VAL A 53 3.61 3.54 2.19
N MET A 54 3.53 4.38 1.17
CA MET A 54 2.46 4.33 0.18
C MET A 54 2.79 3.29 -0.89
N VAL A 55 1.91 2.32 -1.09
CA VAL A 55 2.11 1.23 -2.05
C VAL A 55 1.43 1.54 -3.37
N SER A 56 2.20 1.42 -4.45
CA SER A 56 1.82 1.75 -5.82
C SER A 56 0.67 0.88 -6.38
N SER A 57 -0.17 1.48 -7.21
CA SER A 57 -1.18 0.80 -8.03
C SER A 57 -0.63 0.19 -9.33
N ALA A 58 0.65 0.42 -9.67
CA ALA A 58 1.28 -0.18 -10.84
C ALA A 58 1.62 -1.67 -10.66
N ILE A 59 1.83 -2.37 -11.76
CA ILE A 59 2.20 -3.79 -11.83
C ILE A 59 3.73 -3.91 -12.02
N TYR A 60 4.36 -4.80 -11.26
CA TYR A 60 5.82 -5.01 -11.28
C TYR A 60 6.15 -6.49 -11.50
N PRO A 61 6.18 -6.99 -12.75
CA PRO A 61 6.37 -8.41 -13.03
C PRO A 61 7.64 -9.00 -12.41
N GLY A 62 8.74 -8.24 -12.39
CA GLY A 62 10.00 -8.68 -11.78
C GLY A 62 9.94 -8.84 -10.26
N LEU A 63 9.03 -8.15 -9.57
CA LEU A 63 8.94 -8.14 -8.10
C LEU A 63 7.73 -8.86 -7.55
N SER A 64 6.60 -8.88 -8.23
CA SER A 64 5.34 -9.28 -7.60
C SER A 64 4.36 -9.98 -8.54
N GLY A 65 4.78 -10.28 -9.76
CA GLY A 65 3.96 -10.92 -10.79
C GLY A 65 3.01 -9.95 -11.48
N SER A 66 1.85 -10.45 -11.93
CA SER A 66 0.91 -9.70 -12.78
C SER A 66 -0.10 -8.84 -12.02
N LYS A 67 -0.08 -8.84 -10.68
CA LYS A 67 -0.99 -8.04 -9.87
C LYS A 67 -0.40 -6.65 -9.58
N PRO A 68 -1.24 -5.61 -9.43
CA PRO A 68 -0.84 -4.34 -8.84
C PRO A 68 -0.08 -4.56 -7.53
N ALA A 69 0.97 -3.77 -7.27
CA ALA A 69 1.80 -3.92 -6.08
C ALA A 69 0.96 -3.84 -4.79
N VAL A 70 0.02 -2.90 -4.73
CA VAL A 70 -0.90 -2.73 -3.59
C VAL A 70 -1.74 -3.98 -3.28
N MET A 71 -1.94 -4.90 -4.24
CA MET A 71 -2.70 -6.13 -4.09
C MET A 71 -1.83 -7.40 -4.06
N SER A 72 -0.51 -7.27 -4.04
CA SER A 72 0.39 -8.42 -4.05
C SER A 72 0.94 -8.72 -2.65
N PRO A 73 0.63 -9.90 -2.05
CA PRO A 73 1.21 -10.30 -0.77
C PRO A 73 2.75 -10.32 -0.79
N ARG A 74 3.36 -10.54 -1.96
CA ARG A 74 4.82 -10.55 -2.10
C ARG A 74 5.45 -9.18 -1.81
N ILE A 75 4.74 -8.09 -2.13
CA ILE A 75 5.20 -6.74 -1.82
C ILE A 75 5.32 -6.55 -0.31
N TYR A 76 4.28 -6.91 0.45
CA TYR A 76 4.26 -6.73 1.90
C TYR A 76 5.17 -7.74 2.65
N ALA A 77 5.17 -9.01 2.23
CA ALA A 77 5.89 -10.06 2.93
C ALA A 77 7.39 -10.15 2.60
N HIS A 78 7.80 -9.71 1.41
CA HIS A 78 9.18 -9.87 0.93
C HIS A 78 9.83 -8.55 0.56
N GLU A 79 9.24 -7.75 -0.33
CA GLU A 79 9.93 -6.57 -0.87
C GLU A 79 9.99 -5.41 0.12
N LEU A 80 8.90 -5.13 0.84
CA LEU A 80 8.84 -4.05 1.80
C LEU A 80 9.83 -4.25 2.97
N PRO A 81 9.94 -5.43 3.61
CA PRO A 81 10.96 -5.68 4.63
C PRO A 81 12.39 -5.55 4.12
N LEU A 82 12.65 -5.82 2.83
CA LEU A 82 13.96 -5.57 2.23
C LEU A 82 14.24 -4.07 2.17
N ALA A 83 13.26 -3.22 1.84
CA ALA A 83 13.45 -1.79 1.65
C ALA A 83 13.50 -0.97 2.94
N VAL A 84 12.66 -1.28 3.92
CA VAL A 84 12.49 -0.47 5.14
C VAL A 84 12.83 -1.22 6.44
N GLY A 85 13.28 -2.47 6.32
CA GLY A 85 13.62 -3.32 7.45
C GLY A 85 12.40 -3.98 8.10
N ARG A 86 12.67 -4.88 9.06
CA ARG A 86 11.64 -5.58 9.85
C ARG A 86 11.20 -4.70 11.00
N GLY A 87 10.18 -3.86 10.78
CA GLY A 87 9.80 -2.84 11.74
C GLY A 87 8.38 -2.31 11.62
N GLY A 88 7.39 -3.18 11.35
CA GLY A 88 5.95 -2.85 11.52
C GLY A 88 5.51 -1.52 10.88
N HIS A 89 6.05 -1.19 9.70
CA HIS A 89 5.77 0.06 9.02
C HIS A 89 4.33 0.07 8.57
N LEU A 90 3.63 1.14 8.94
CA LEU A 90 2.27 1.32 8.53
C LEU A 90 2.24 1.58 7.02
N THR A 91 1.40 0.84 6.32
CA THR A 91 1.23 0.96 4.87
C THR A 91 -0.07 1.68 4.53
N ILE A 92 0.00 2.54 3.52
CA ILE A 92 -1.17 3.20 2.92
C ILE A 92 -1.20 2.88 1.43
N SER A 93 -2.36 2.74 0.82
CA SER A 93 -2.42 2.60 -0.63
C SER A 93 -2.17 3.94 -1.31
N ASP A 94 -1.75 3.89 -2.57
CA ASP A 94 -2.15 4.95 -3.51
C ASP A 94 -3.69 5.00 -3.64
N ALA A 95 -4.24 5.95 -4.40
CA ALA A 95 -5.67 6.06 -4.64
C ALA A 95 -6.27 4.73 -5.14
N LEU A 96 -7.25 4.16 -4.44
CA LEU A 96 -7.89 2.90 -4.83
C LEU A 96 -9.03 3.06 -5.83
N ASP A 97 -9.56 4.28 -5.96
CA ASP A 97 -10.55 4.72 -6.94
C ASP A 97 -9.91 5.21 -8.25
N THR A 98 -8.61 4.96 -8.43
CA THR A 98 -7.86 5.33 -9.63
C THR A 98 -8.23 4.47 -10.86
N PRO A 99 -8.22 5.03 -12.08
CA PRO A 99 -8.37 4.27 -13.33
C PRO A 99 -7.42 3.09 -13.49
N ALA A 100 -6.20 3.12 -12.91
CA ALA A 100 -5.32 1.95 -12.92
C ALA A 100 -5.91 0.69 -12.29
N LEU A 101 -6.91 0.83 -11.41
CA LEU A 101 -7.57 -0.27 -10.71
C LEU A 101 -9.02 -0.48 -11.16
N ALA A 102 -9.49 0.18 -12.23
CA ALA A 102 -10.88 0.10 -12.68
C ALA A 102 -11.37 -1.32 -13.03
N GLY A 103 -10.45 -2.26 -13.32
CA GLY A 103 -10.76 -3.67 -13.56
C GLY A 103 -10.92 -4.51 -12.27
N GLU A 104 -10.58 -3.97 -11.11
CA GLU A 104 -10.60 -4.66 -9.83
C GLU A 104 -11.92 -4.43 -9.11
N ARG A 105 -12.61 -5.52 -8.74
CA ARG A 105 -13.99 -5.42 -8.19
C ARG A 105 -14.07 -4.84 -6.79
N THR A 106 -13.13 -5.23 -5.91
CA THR A 106 -13.13 -4.90 -4.48
C THR A 106 -11.70 -4.55 -4.06
N PRO A 107 -11.14 -3.44 -4.58
CA PRO A 107 -9.71 -3.15 -4.49
C PRO A 107 -9.23 -3.05 -3.04
N ALA A 108 -10.03 -2.47 -2.14
CA ALA A 108 -9.68 -2.36 -0.72
C ALA A 108 -9.59 -3.73 -0.04
N VAL A 109 -10.51 -4.65 -0.35
CA VAL A 109 -10.50 -6.01 0.22
C VAL A 109 -9.24 -6.75 -0.23
N PHE A 110 -8.89 -6.68 -1.51
CA PHE A 110 -7.68 -7.34 -2.03
C PHE A 110 -6.41 -6.73 -1.45
N ALA A 111 -6.34 -5.40 -1.35
CA ALA A 111 -5.18 -4.72 -0.80
C ALA A 111 -4.96 -5.01 0.68
N ILE A 112 -6.01 -4.91 1.51
CA ILE A 112 -5.90 -5.20 2.95
C ILE A 112 -5.59 -6.67 3.18
N ARG A 113 -6.18 -7.58 2.39
CA ARG A 113 -5.83 -9.00 2.43
C ARG A 113 -4.38 -9.27 2.04
N ALA A 114 -3.80 -8.49 1.14
CA ALA A 114 -2.40 -8.61 0.74
C ALA A 114 -1.43 -8.13 1.82
N GLY A 115 -1.86 -7.22 2.70
CA GLY A 115 -1.05 -6.69 3.81
C GLY A 115 -1.20 -5.20 4.05
N LEU A 116 -2.06 -4.49 3.29
CA LEU A 116 -2.26 -3.05 3.44
C LEU A 116 -2.95 -2.69 4.75
N ASP A 117 -2.52 -1.62 5.44
CA ASP A 117 -3.14 -1.15 6.69
C ASP A 117 -4.19 -0.05 6.48
N LEU A 118 -3.94 0.91 5.58
CA LEU A 118 -4.83 2.04 5.29
C LEU A 118 -5.20 2.09 3.81
N ALA A 119 -6.49 1.96 3.52
CA ALA A 119 -7.05 2.15 2.18
C ALA A 119 -7.38 3.63 1.94
N LEU A 120 -6.85 4.20 0.85
CA LEU A 120 -7.01 5.61 0.48
C LEU A 120 -8.03 5.76 -0.67
N PHE A 121 -9.04 6.61 -0.45
CA PHE A 121 -10.07 6.99 -1.43
C PHE A 121 -10.15 8.53 -1.49
N PRO A 122 -9.34 9.19 -2.33
CA PRO A 122 -9.27 10.65 -2.40
C PRO A 122 -10.39 11.29 -3.25
N GLY A 123 -11.09 10.53 -4.10
CA GLY A 123 -12.02 11.10 -5.07
C GLY A 123 -13.29 11.67 -4.44
N ASN A 124 -14.04 10.86 -3.68
CA ASN A 124 -15.27 11.28 -3.02
C ASN A 124 -15.71 10.30 -1.91
N GLU A 125 -16.66 10.75 -1.09
CA GLU A 125 -17.20 9.94 0.02
C GLU A 125 -18.07 8.75 -0.41
N VAL A 126 -18.56 8.72 -1.64
CA VAL A 126 -19.33 7.57 -2.14
C VAL A 126 -18.40 6.36 -2.33
N GLU A 127 -17.21 6.58 -2.88
CA GLU A 127 -16.22 5.52 -3.07
C GLU A 127 -15.60 5.07 -1.73
N SER A 128 -15.34 6.00 -0.80
CA SER A 128 -14.91 5.65 0.56
C SER A 128 -15.96 4.80 1.30
N ALA A 129 -17.24 5.18 1.22
CA ALA A 129 -18.35 4.45 1.83
C ALA A 129 -18.55 3.06 1.21
N ARG A 130 -18.40 2.94 -0.12
CA ARG A 130 -18.42 1.65 -0.83
C ARG A 130 -17.29 0.75 -0.32
N GLY A 131 -16.05 1.26 -0.30
CA GLY A 131 -14.89 0.52 0.20
C GLY A 131 -15.08 0.03 1.64
N TYR A 132 -15.64 0.88 2.52
CA TYR A 132 -16.01 0.49 3.88
C TYR A 132 -17.03 -0.65 3.92
N ALA A 133 -18.12 -0.55 3.14
CA ALA A 133 -19.16 -1.56 3.10
C ALA A 133 -18.63 -2.92 2.61
N GLU A 134 -17.75 -2.92 1.61
CA GLU A 134 -17.08 -4.11 1.09
C GLU A 134 -16.17 -4.76 2.13
N LEU A 135 -15.35 -3.98 2.84
CA LEU A 135 -14.50 -4.48 3.91
C LEU A 135 -15.30 -5.07 5.07
N LEU A 136 -16.39 -4.40 5.46
CA LEU A 136 -17.29 -4.87 6.51
C LEU A 136 -17.95 -6.19 6.11
N ALA A 137 -18.43 -6.31 4.87
CA ALA A 137 -19.02 -7.54 4.35
C ALA A 137 -17.98 -8.67 4.27
N ALA A 138 -16.78 -8.39 3.75
CA ALA A 138 -15.70 -9.37 3.66
C ALA A 138 -15.25 -9.87 5.05
N THR A 139 -15.22 -8.99 6.05
CA THR A 139 -14.90 -9.36 7.44
C THR A 139 -16.00 -10.24 8.04
N ARG A 140 -17.28 -9.89 7.85
CA ARG A 140 -18.44 -10.66 8.37
C ARG A 140 -18.56 -12.05 7.76
N THR A 141 -18.21 -12.19 6.48
CA THR A 141 -18.25 -13.47 5.74
C THR A 141 -16.98 -14.31 5.93
N GLY A 142 -15.94 -13.77 6.58
CA GLY A 142 -14.65 -14.44 6.73
C GLY A 142 -13.74 -14.40 5.50
N ALA A 143 -14.17 -13.74 4.41
CA ALA A 143 -13.33 -13.54 3.22
C ALA A 143 -12.09 -12.67 3.52
N LEU A 144 -12.21 -11.76 4.49
CA LEU A 144 -11.10 -11.05 5.11
C LEU A 144 -10.90 -11.57 6.55
N PRO A 145 -9.74 -12.18 6.88
CA PRO A 145 -9.52 -12.73 8.21
C PRO A 145 -9.58 -11.63 9.30
N PRO A 146 -10.29 -11.84 10.42
CA PRO A 146 -10.37 -10.85 11.50
C PRO A 146 -9.01 -10.43 12.05
N GLY A 147 -8.04 -11.35 12.12
CA GLY A 147 -6.67 -11.04 12.55
C GLY A 147 -6.01 -9.97 11.67
N ARG A 148 -6.19 -10.06 10.34
CA ARG A 148 -5.64 -9.07 9.41
C ARG A 148 -6.24 -7.67 9.63
N VAL A 149 -7.54 -7.59 9.94
CA VAL A 149 -8.21 -6.33 10.27
C VAL A 149 -7.64 -5.74 11.57
N TRP A 150 -7.49 -6.57 12.60
CA TRP A 150 -6.93 -6.12 13.87
C TRP A 150 -5.48 -5.67 13.77
N ASP A 151 -4.65 -6.36 13.01
CA ASP A 151 -3.27 -5.95 12.72
C ASP A 151 -3.22 -4.52 12.14
N ALA A 152 -4.08 -4.22 11.16
CA ALA A 152 -4.19 -2.88 10.57
C ALA A 152 -4.66 -1.84 11.60
N VAL A 153 -5.68 -2.15 12.40
CA VAL A 153 -6.17 -1.27 13.48
C VAL A 153 -5.06 -0.95 14.48
N TYR A 154 -4.28 -1.96 14.91
CA TYR A 154 -3.19 -1.74 15.85
C TYR A 154 -2.08 -0.87 15.27
N ALA A 155 -1.74 -1.03 13.99
CA ALA A 155 -0.79 -0.17 13.31
C ALA A 155 -1.27 1.30 13.29
N VAL A 156 -2.53 1.54 12.89
CA VAL A 156 -3.13 2.88 12.83
C VAL A 156 -3.18 3.55 14.21
N GLU A 157 -3.64 2.82 15.23
CA GLU A 157 -3.72 3.33 16.60
C GLU A 157 -2.33 3.60 17.19
N ALA A 158 -1.33 2.79 16.85
CA ALA A 158 0.05 3.03 17.25
C ALA A 158 0.62 4.32 16.63
N LEU A 159 0.31 4.60 15.36
CA LEU A 159 0.69 5.86 14.71
C LEU A 159 0.01 7.06 15.39
N LYS A 160 -1.32 7.01 15.58
CA LYS A 160 -2.08 8.09 16.24
C LYS A 160 -1.49 8.46 17.60
N ARG A 161 -1.17 7.47 18.44
CA ARG A 161 -0.54 7.69 19.76
C ARG A 161 0.84 8.33 19.70
N ARG A 162 1.58 8.16 18.60
CA ARG A 162 2.90 8.78 18.41
C ARG A 162 2.77 10.24 17.98
N VAL A 163 1.88 10.53 17.03
CA VAL A 163 1.75 11.88 16.42
C VAL A 163 0.88 12.84 17.23
N ALA A 164 -0.06 12.36 18.04
CA ALA A 164 -0.96 13.20 18.83
C ALA A 164 -0.33 13.80 20.10
N LYS A 165 1.00 13.74 20.25
CA LYS A 165 1.76 14.34 21.35
C LYS A 165 2.21 15.74 20.98
#